data_AF-A0A8T6ZYK1-F1
#
_entry.id   AF-A0A8T6ZYK1-F1
#
_cell.length_a   1.000
_cell.length_b   1.000
_cell.length_c   1.000
_cell.angle_alpha   90.00
_cell.angle_beta   90.00
_cell.angle_gamma   90.00
#
_symmetry.space_group_name_H-M   'P 1'
#
loop_
_entity.id
_entity.type
_entity.pdbx_description
1 polymer ?
#
loop_
_entity_poly.entity_id
_entity_poly.type
_entity_poly.pdbx_seq_one_letter_code
_entity_poly.pdbx_strand_id
1 'polypeptide(L)'
;MPKFTLVLTIVFVPVLLISYNVHAGTFKCKDKDGGITYSQVACPKHETTDKVMNKKNNQISSSSNCVHVRMFAKDTADFMKNGADSDEVINHYGGVNSITAGAMIIINHVYGYRLNNDISAKRIGELAQTKCEANSFGQIGCEDIPTSYAELMWGGCGEVNRNVEYSRIKEIAGEREKLRYQTSTQREEALKSLEIQRQKENKERAKRIEKKIASQAAMDSMQCKDYYENKIDHVNKQMREGYSSEQGEIYKEKLRHLRNQRNQC
;
A
#
# COMPACT_ATOMS: atom_id res chain seq x y z
N MET A 1 3.57 58.19 19.11
CA MET A 1 3.87 57.24 20.20
C MET A 1 2.63 56.38 20.44
N PRO A 2 2.67 55.06 20.64
CA PRO A 2 3.64 54.02 20.24
C PRO A 2 3.08 53.07 19.14
N LYS A 3 3.97 52.47 18.35
CA LYS A 3 3.72 51.41 17.35
C LYS A 3 4.59 50.21 17.74
N PHE A 4 4.12 49.19 18.45
CA PHE A 4 4.87 47.92 18.63
C PHE A 4 3.97 46.82 19.23
N THR A 5 3.21 46.09 18.40
CA THR A 5 2.61 44.80 18.82
C THR A 5 2.12 43.99 17.63
N LEU A 6 3.01 43.53 16.74
CA LEU A 6 2.59 42.58 15.69
C LEU A 6 3.76 41.80 15.07
N VAL A 7 4.55 41.09 15.89
CA VAL A 7 5.58 40.15 15.37
C VAL A 7 5.66 38.83 16.17
N LEU A 8 4.83 38.59 17.19
CA LEU A 8 5.01 37.46 18.11
C LEU A 8 4.06 36.27 17.91
N THR A 9 3.64 35.96 16.68
CA THR A 9 2.69 34.85 16.42
C THR A 9 3.07 33.88 15.29
N ILE A 10 4.29 33.96 14.74
CA ILE A 10 4.70 33.09 13.60
C ILE A 10 5.72 32.00 13.99
N VAL A 11 6.21 31.95 15.25
CA VAL A 11 7.26 30.97 15.63
C VAL A 11 6.73 29.73 16.38
N PHE A 12 5.45 29.68 16.77
CA PHE A 12 4.91 28.61 17.62
C PHE A 12 4.10 27.50 16.90
N VAL A 13 4.10 27.46 15.57
CA VAL A 13 3.31 26.47 14.80
C VAL A 13 4.09 25.21 14.34
N PRO A 14 5.43 25.14 14.22
CA PRO A 14 6.06 23.92 13.69
C PRO A 14 6.31 22.80 14.72
N VAL A 15 6.03 23.00 16.02
CA VAL A 15 6.34 21.99 17.07
C VAL A 15 5.25 20.92 17.25
N LEU A 16 4.06 21.08 16.66
CA LEU A 16 2.94 20.14 16.82
C LEU A 16 2.90 18.98 15.80
N LEU A 17 3.91 18.81 14.95
CA LEU A 17 3.89 17.80 13.88
C LEU A 17 4.90 16.66 14.01
N ILE A 18 5.58 16.51 15.15
CA ILE A 18 6.44 15.35 15.40
C ILE A 18 5.69 14.30 16.24
N SER A 19 4.71 13.66 15.62
CA SER A 19 4.09 12.44 16.15
C SER A 19 5.07 11.27 15.96
N TYR A 20 5.94 11.03 16.94
CA TYR A 20 6.74 9.81 16.98
C TYR A 20 5.79 8.63 17.18
N ASN A 21 5.78 7.69 16.23
CA ASN A 21 5.13 6.40 16.39
C ASN A 21 5.87 5.58 17.46
N VAL A 22 5.60 5.85 18.73
CA VAL A 22 6.05 5.00 19.83
C VAL A 22 5.28 3.70 19.71
N HIS A 23 5.96 2.64 19.27
CA HIS A 23 5.46 1.26 19.35
C HIS A 23 5.28 0.91 20.84
N ALA A 24 4.12 1.22 21.40
CA ALA A 24 3.75 0.86 22.75
C ALA A 24 3.49 -0.66 22.80
N GLY A 25 4.54 -1.43 23.08
CA GLY A 25 4.40 -2.84 23.42
C GLY A 25 4.03 -2.96 24.89
N THR A 26 2.87 -3.54 25.21
CA THR A 26 2.50 -3.86 26.60
C THR A 26 3.18 -5.17 27.00
N PHE A 27 4.04 -5.11 28.02
CA PHE A 27 4.71 -6.25 28.63
C PHE A 27 3.95 -6.70 29.87
N LYS A 28 3.85 -8.02 30.05
CA LYS A 28 3.33 -8.63 31.28
C LYS A 28 4.52 -9.02 32.15
N CYS A 29 4.61 -8.38 33.31
CA CYS A 29 5.67 -8.61 34.28
C CYS A 29 5.13 -9.47 35.42
N LYS A 30 5.89 -10.50 35.79
CA LYS A 30 5.56 -11.37 36.92
C LYS A 30 6.66 -11.23 37.97
N ASP A 31 6.28 -10.78 39.15
CA ASP A 31 7.18 -10.70 40.29
C ASP A 31 7.43 -12.09 40.93
N LYS A 32 8.30 -12.13 41.93
CA LYS A 32 8.66 -13.37 42.64
C LYS A 32 7.53 -13.93 43.51
N ASP A 33 6.59 -13.08 43.91
CA ASP A 33 5.43 -13.42 44.74
C ASP A 33 4.24 -13.88 43.88
N GLY A 34 4.37 -13.83 42.56
CA GLY A 34 3.36 -14.22 41.60
C GLY A 34 2.38 -13.10 41.22
N GLY A 35 2.59 -11.89 41.72
CA GLY A 35 1.90 -10.68 41.31
C GLY A 35 2.16 -10.35 39.84
N ILE A 36 1.12 -9.89 39.16
CA ILE A 36 1.14 -9.59 37.72
C ILE A 36 0.93 -8.10 37.56
N THR A 37 1.89 -7.43 36.91
CA THR A 37 1.81 -6.02 36.54
C THR A 37 1.98 -5.85 35.04
N TYR A 38 1.28 -4.87 34.47
CA TYR A 38 1.34 -4.56 33.04
C TYR A 38 2.11 -3.26 32.85
N SER A 39 3.16 -3.31 32.05
CA SER A 39 4.06 -2.17 31.82
C SER A 39 4.21 -1.89 30.33
N GLN A 40 4.33 -0.62 29.94
CA GLN A 40 4.64 -0.24 28.56
C GLN A 40 6.16 -0.28 28.28
N VAL A 41 6.95 -0.59 29.29
CA VAL A 41 8.41 -0.74 29.24
C VAL A 41 8.79 -2.16 29.62
N ALA A 42 9.88 -2.69 29.05
CA ALA A 42 10.34 -4.05 29.34
C ALA A 42 10.56 -4.24 30.85
N CYS A 43 10.20 -5.41 31.38
CA CYS A 43 10.26 -5.64 32.82
C CYS A 43 11.71 -5.58 33.33
N PRO A 44 11.92 -5.15 34.58
CA PRO A 44 13.22 -5.22 35.25
C PRO A 44 13.83 -6.63 35.16
N LYS A 45 15.17 -6.72 35.06
CA LYS A 45 15.92 -7.99 34.85
C LYS A 45 15.65 -9.10 35.89
N HIS A 46 15.01 -8.78 37.01
CA HIS A 46 14.67 -9.72 38.08
C HIS A 46 13.23 -10.26 38.01
N GLU A 47 12.46 -9.86 36.99
CA GLU A 47 11.09 -10.31 36.72
C GLU A 47 11.04 -11.11 35.42
N THR A 48 10.23 -12.17 35.39
CA THR A 48 10.04 -12.95 34.17
C THR A 48 9.19 -12.14 33.19
N THR A 49 9.79 -11.75 32.07
CA THR A 49 9.13 -10.97 31.00
C THR A 49 8.55 -11.93 29.98
N ASP A 50 7.24 -12.16 30.00
CA ASP A 50 6.55 -12.82 28.88
C ASP A 50 6.10 -11.73 27.90
N LYS A 51 6.77 -11.65 26.74
CA LYS A 51 6.34 -10.73 25.67
C LYS A 51 5.00 -11.24 25.13
N VAL A 52 3.94 -10.44 25.28
CA VAL A 52 2.55 -10.82 24.92
C VAL A 52 2.35 -11.00 23.40
N MET A 53 3.38 -10.77 22.58
CA MET A 53 3.32 -10.94 21.14
C MET A 53 4.21 -12.12 20.69
N ASN A 54 3.56 -13.14 20.12
CA ASN A 54 4.09 -14.35 19.48
C ASN A 54 4.52 -15.54 20.39
N LYS A 55 3.55 -16.20 21.06
CA LYS A 55 3.64 -17.65 21.37
C LYS A 55 3.03 -18.48 20.21
N LYS A 56 3.59 -18.33 19.01
CA LYS A 56 3.38 -19.28 17.90
C LYS A 56 4.22 -20.52 18.18
N ASN A 57 3.63 -21.58 18.73
CA ASN A 57 3.94 -22.98 18.35
C ASN A 57 3.12 -24.05 19.10
N ASN A 58 2.35 -23.71 20.14
CA ASN A 58 1.35 -24.62 20.74
C ASN A 58 -0.10 -24.08 20.65
N GLN A 59 -0.31 -22.97 19.91
CA GLN A 59 -1.55 -22.20 19.85
C GLN A 59 -2.32 -22.41 18.52
N ILE A 60 -2.07 -23.52 17.82
CA ILE A 60 -2.73 -23.79 16.54
C ILE A 60 -4.16 -24.34 16.78
N SER A 61 -4.37 -25.17 17.81
CA SER A 61 -5.70 -25.70 18.16
C SER A 61 -6.63 -24.66 18.80
N SER A 62 -6.11 -23.72 19.59
CA SER A 62 -6.95 -22.70 20.22
C SER A 62 -7.46 -21.66 19.23
N SER A 63 -6.70 -21.36 18.17
CA SER A 63 -7.11 -20.39 17.15
C SER A 63 -8.24 -20.91 16.25
N SER A 64 -8.27 -22.22 15.96
CA SER A 64 -9.37 -22.84 15.20
C SER A 64 -10.67 -22.87 16.01
N ASN A 65 -10.58 -23.16 17.31
CA ASN A 65 -11.76 -23.22 18.18
C ASN A 65 -12.42 -21.85 18.35
N CYS A 66 -11.64 -20.76 18.35
CA CYS A 66 -12.24 -19.42 18.44
C CYS A 66 -13.02 -19.01 17.19
N VAL A 67 -12.72 -19.59 16.01
CA VAL A 67 -13.57 -19.42 14.82
C VAL A 67 -14.94 -20.05 15.03
N HIS A 68 -15.01 -21.18 15.73
CA HIS A 68 -16.28 -21.83 16.06
C HIS A 68 -17.11 -20.99 17.03
N VAL A 69 -16.45 -20.44 18.06
CA VAL A 69 -17.06 -19.49 18.99
C VAL A 69 -17.63 -18.29 18.23
N ARG A 70 -16.89 -17.74 17.26
CA ARG A 70 -17.39 -16.64 16.41
C ARG A 70 -18.66 -17.00 15.67
N MET A 71 -18.67 -18.16 15.01
CA MET A 71 -19.81 -18.58 14.19
C MET A 71 -21.02 -18.84 15.07
N PHE A 72 -20.86 -19.58 16.15
CA PHE A 72 -21.91 -19.86 17.12
C PHE A 72 -22.48 -18.56 17.73
N ALA A 73 -21.60 -17.67 18.21
CA ALA A 73 -22.02 -16.39 18.78
C ALA A 73 -22.74 -15.49 17.77
N LYS A 74 -22.31 -15.51 16.49
CA LYS A 74 -23.00 -14.78 15.43
C LYS A 74 -24.42 -15.32 15.22
N ASP A 75 -24.57 -16.64 15.11
CA ASP A 75 -25.87 -17.27 14.87
C ASP A 75 -26.84 -17.04 16.05
N THR A 76 -26.35 -17.24 17.27
CA THR A 76 -27.07 -16.87 18.51
C THR A 76 -27.48 -15.39 18.50
N ALA A 77 -26.60 -14.49 18.04
CA ALA A 77 -26.91 -13.07 17.94
C ALA A 77 -27.95 -12.78 16.86
N ASP A 78 -27.96 -13.52 15.75
CA ASP A 78 -28.99 -13.42 14.71
C ASP A 78 -30.36 -13.80 15.29
N PHE A 79 -30.48 -14.90 16.06
CA PHE A 79 -31.71 -15.26 16.77
C PHE A 79 -32.16 -14.18 17.75
N MET A 80 -31.27 -13.71 18.62
CA MET A 80 -31.55 -12.66 19.59
C MET A 80 -32.04 -11.37 18.90
N LYS A 81 -31.43 -10.98 17.78
CA LYS A 81 -31.80 -9.78 17.01
C LYS A 81 -33.15 -9.93 16.31
N ASN A 82 -33.57 -11.15 16.01
CA ASN A 82 -34.90 -11.47 15.50
C ASN A 82 -35.97 -11.56 16.60
N GLY A 83 -35.64 -11.21 17.83
CA GLY A 83 -36.59 -11.14 18.94
C GLY A 83 -36.66 -12.40 19.80
N ALA A 84 -35.86 -13.42 19.49
CA ALA A 84 -35.82 -14.61 20.33
C ALA A 84 -35.27 -14.29 21.72
N ASP A 85 -35.83 -14.92 22.75
CA ASP A 85 -35.27 -14.87 24.09
C ASP A 85 -34.25 -15.99 24.32
N SER A 86 -33.55 -15.93 25.47
CA SER A 86 -32.51 -16.90 25.78
C SER A 86 -33.04 -18.32 25.87
N ASP A 87 -34.28 -18.51 26.33
CA ASP A 87 -34.87 -19.83 26.53
C ASP A 87 -35.24 -20.45 25.17
N GLU A 88 -35.77 -19.66 24.25
CA GLU A 88 -36.01 -20.06 22.86
C GLU A 88 -34.72 -20.46 22.14
N VAL A 89 -33.63 -19.71 22.33
CA VAL A 89 -32.32 -20.06 21.76
C VAL A 89 -31.76 -21.34 22.38
N ILE A 90 -31.90 -21.52 23.69
CA ILE A 90 -31.49 -22.75 24.38
C ILE A 90 -32.27 -23.95 23.82
N ASN A 91 -33.59 -23.80 23.66
CA ASN A 91 -34.46 -24.83 23.10
C ASN A 91 -34.12 -25.13 21.64
N HIS A 92 -33.77 -24.12 20.85
CA HIS A 92 -33.34 -24.28 19.46
C HIS A 92 -32.13 -25.21 19.32
N TYR A 93 -31.18 -25.14 20.26
CA TYR A 93 -29.98 -26.00 20.25
C TYR A 93 -30.16 -27.34 20.97
N GLY A 94 -31.40 -27.76 21.26
CA GLY A 94 -31.71 -29.07 21.87
C GLY A 94 -32.17 -28.99 23.33
N GLY A 95 -32.34 -27.78 23.87
CA GLY A 95 -32.82 -27.56 25.23
C GLY A 95 -31.71 -27.58 26.29
N VAL A 96 -32.11 -27.35 27.54
CA VAL A 96 -31.19 -27.18 28.69
C VAL A 96 -30.24 -28.37 28.88
N ASN A 97 -30.68 -29.58 28.54
CA ASN A 97 -29.88 -30.80 28.69
C ASN A 97 -28.84 -30.99 27.58
N SER A 98 -28.93 -30.25 26.48
CA SER A 98 -28.03 -30.35 25.33
C SER A 98 -27.05 -29.18 25.23
N ILE A 99 -27.23 -28.15 26.07
CA ILE A 99 -26.33 -27.00 26.14
C ILE A 99 -25.23 -27.28 27.15
N THR A 100 -23.99 -27.21 26.68
CA THR A 100 -22.80 -27.32 27.53
C THR A 100 -22.54 -26.02 28.28
N ALA A 101 -21.73 -26.08 29.34
CA ALA A 101 -21.38 -24.91 30.13
C ALA A 101 -20.69 -23.82 29.28
N GLY A 102 -19.81 -24.21 28.35
CA GLY A 102 -19.14 -23.29 27.43
C GLY A 102 -20.12 -22.57 26.51
N ALA A 103 -21.08 -23.30 25.93
CA ALA A 103 -22.12 -22.73 25.08
C ALA A 103 -22.97 -21.72 25.85
N MET A 104 -23.34 -22.03 27.10
CA MET A 104 -24.09 -21.11 27.97
C MET A 104 -23.31 -19.81 28.24
N ILE A 105 -21.99 -19.89 28.47
CA ILE A 105 -21.14 -18.70 28.65
C ILE A 105 -21.16 -17.82 27.40
N ILE A 106 -21.10 -18.42 26.21
CA ILE A 106 -21.15 -17.70 24.93
C ILE A 106 -22.53 -17.07 24.72
N ILE A 107 -23.62 -17.79 24.98
CA ILE A 107 -24.99 -17.27 24.90
C ILE A 107 -25.15 -16.07 25.84
N ASN A 108 -24.73 -16.20 27.09
CA ASN A 108 -24.78 -15.09 28.06
C ASN A 108 -23.98 -13.87 27.58
N HIS A 109 -22.83 -14.08 26.95
CA HIS A 109 -22.06 -13.00 26.35
C HIS A 109 -22.82 -12.29 25.23
N VAL A 110 -23.47 -13.04 24.34
CA VAL A 110 -24.28 -12.50 23.24
C VAL A 110 -25.46 -11.69 23.79
N TYR A 111 -26.18 -12.24 24.77
CA TYR A 111 -27.34 -11.58 25.38
C TYR A 111 -26.99 -10.33 26.20
N GLY A 112 -25.72 -10.17 26.59
CA GLY A 112 -25.21 -8.90 27.11
C GLY A 112 -25.35 -7.72 26.14
N TYR A 113 -25.50 -7.99 24.83
CA TYR A 113 -25.72 -6.98 23.79
C TYR A 113 -27.20 -6.83 23.36
N ARG A 114 -28.15 -7.50 24.05
CA ARG A 114 -29.57 -7.50 23.66
C ARG A 114 -30.15 -6.09 23.53
N LEU A 115 -29.77 -5.17 24.43
CA LEU A 115 -30.26 -3.79 24.43
C LEU A 115 -29.49 -2.86 23.48
N ASN A 116 -28.42 -3.34 22.84
CA ASN A 116 -27.58 -2.53 21.96
C ASN A 116 -27.91 -2.80 20.49
N ASN A 117 -28.83 -1.99 19.93
CA ASN A 117 -29.29 -2.14 18.55
C ASN A 117 -28.25 -1.77 17.48
N ASP A 118 -27.26 -0.95 17.84
CA ASP A 118 -26.25 -0.46 16.88
C ASP A 118 -25.19 -1.52 16.54
N ILE A 119 -25.06 -2.56 17.36
CA ILE A 119 -24.10 -3.64 17.14
C ILE A 119 -24.77 -4.78 16.35
N SER A 120 -24.25 -5.04 15.15
CA SER A 120 -24.67 -6.15 14.30
C SER A 120 -24.28 -7.52 14.88
N ALA A 121 -25.05 -8.57 14.54
CA ALA A 121 -24.72 -9.95 14.92
C ALA A 121 -23.33 -10.39 14.45
N LYS A 122 -22.93 -9.97 13.24
CA LYS A 122 -21.56 -10.18 12.74
C LYS A 122 -20.52 -9.59 13.70
N ARG A 123 -20.73 -8.36 14.17
CA ARG A 123 -19.82 -7.68 15.09
C ARG A 123 -19.80 -8.36 16.46
N ILE A 124 -20.93 -8.84 16.96
CA ILE A 124 -21.00 -9.62 18.21
C ILE A 124 -20.17 -10.91 18.08
N GLY A 125 -20.29 -11.63 16.95
CA GLY A 125 -19.47 -12.80 16.69
C GLY A 125 -17.97 -12.50 16.65
N GLU A 126 -17.55 -11.39 16.03
CA GLU A 126 -16.14 -10.95 16.05
C GLU A 126 -15.64 -10.64 17.46
N LEU A 127 -16.44 -9.96 18.29
CA LEU A 127 -16.09 -9.68 19.69
C LEU A 127 -15.97 -10.96 20.52
N ALA A 128 -16.86 -11.94 20.29
CA ALA A 128 -16.77 -13.26 20.90
C ALA A 128 -15.50 -14.00 20.48
N GLN A 129 -15.09 -13.91 19.21
CA GLN A 129 -13.81 -14.44 18.74
C GLN A 129 -12.64 -13.85 19.53
N THR A 130 -12.57 -12.51 19.61
CA THR A 130 -11.49 -11.81 20.31
C THR A 130 -11.47 -12.18 21.80
N LYS A 131 -12.64 -12.33 22.42
CA LYS A 131 -12.76 -12.75 23.82
C LYS A 131 -12.29 -14.19 24.04
N CYS A 132 -12.58 -15.10 23.09
CA CYS A 132 -12.04 -16.47 23.08
C CYS A 132 -10.52 -16.47 22.92
N GLU A 133 -9.97 -15.71 21.97
CA GLU A 133 -8.52 -15.63 21.71
C GLU A 133 -7.76 -15.07 22.93
N ALA A 134 -8.40 -14.16 23.67
CA ALA A 134 -7.92 -13.65 24.95
C ALA A 134 -8.12 -14.63 26.12
N ASN A 135 -8.57 -15.87 25.87
CA ASN A 135 -8.87 -16.90 26.86
C ASN A 135 -9.87 -16.45 27.94
N SER A 136 -10.73 -15.47 27.63
CA SER A 136 -11.67 -14.88 28.59
C SER A 136 -12.94 -15.70 28.78
N PHE A 137 -13.16 -16.71 27.94
CA PHE A 137 -14.17 -17.75 28.15
C PHE A 137 -13.60 -19.02 28.82
N GLY A 138 -12.29 -19.03 29.11
CA GLY A 138 -11.56 -20.25 29.45
C GLY A 138 -11.16 -21.05 28.20
N GLN A 139 -10.73 -22.29 28.42
CA GLN A 139 -10.44 -23.21 27.32
C GLN A 139 -11.77 -23.70 26.74
N ILE A 140 -12.15 -23.15 25.59
CA ILE A 140 -13.33 -23.57 24.84
C ILE A 140 -12.90 -24.46 23.68
N GLY A 141 -13.37 -25.71 23.72
CA GLY A 141 -13.25 -26.71 22.67
C GLY A 141 -14.42 -26.68 21.68
N CYS A 142 -14.42 -27.60 20.73
CA CYS A 142 -15.59 -27.82 19.89
C CYS A 142 -16.74 -28.45 20.70
N GLU A 143 -16.37 -29.29 21.66
CA GLU A 143 -17.24 -30.01 22.59
C GLU A 143 -18.02 -29.06 23.52
N ASP A 144 -17.52 -27.83 23.66
CA ASP A 144 -18.17 -26.75 24.41
C ASP A 144 -19.22 -25.99 23.58
N ILE A 145 -19.46 -26.38 22.33
CA ILE A 145 -20.55 -25.88 21.48
C ILE A 145 -21.63 -26.96 21.42
N PRO A 146 -22.94 -26.63 21.35
CA PRO A 146 -23.98 -27.64 21.33
C PRO A 146 -23.78 -28.61 20.18
N THR A 147 -23.86 -29.92 20.46
CA THR A 147 -23.58 -30.98 19.48
C THR A 147 -24.46 -30.85 18.24
N SER A 148 -25.73 -30.52 18.42
CA SER A 148 -26.70 -30.26 17.34
C SER A 148 -26.22 -29.17 16.37
N TYR A 149 -25.66 -28.09 16.89
CA TYR A 149 -25.10 -27.00 16.11
C TYR A 149 -23.78 -27.41 15.43
N ALA A 150 -22.90 -28.09 16.16
CA ALA A 150 -21.61 -28.54 15.64
C ALA A 150 -21.77 -29.58 14.52
N GLU A 151 -22.75 -30.47 14.62
CA GLU A 151 -23.13 -31.43 13.58
C GLU A 151 -23.64 -30.72 12.33
N LEU A 152 -24.57 -29.78 12.50
CA LEU A 152 -25.15 -29.03 11.39
C LEU A 152 -24.11 -28.19 10.63
N MET A 153 -23.21 -27.52 11.36
CA MET A 153 -22.29 -26.55 10.77
C MET A 153 -20.95 -27.15 10.35
N TRP A 154 -20.48 -28.20 11.04
CA TRP A 154 -19.12 -28.72 10.86
C TRP A 154 -19.05 -30.23 10.62
N GLY A 155 -20.18 -30.94 10.60
CA GLY A 155 -20.19 -32.41 10.53
C GLY A 155 -19.78 -33.07 11.85
N GLY A 156 -19.83 -32.32 12.96
CA GLY A 156 -19.47 -32.77 14.30
C GLY A 156 -18.03 -32.43 14.69
N CYS A 157 -17.72 -32.58 15.97
CA CYS A 157 -16.40 -32.23 16.52
C CYS A 157 -15.26 -33.19 16.14
N GLY A 158 -15.59 -34.35 15.56
CA GLY A 158 -14.61 -35.33 15.08
C GLY A 158 -14.00 -35.03 13.69
N GLU A 159 -14.63 -34.16 12.90
CA GLU A 159 -14.22 -33.89 11.49
C GLU A 159 -13.58 -32.51 11.26
N VAL A 160 -13.56 -31.66 12.28
CA VAL A 160 -13.14 -30.25 12.22
C VAL A 160 -11.73 -30.04 11.70
N ASN A 161 -10.85 -31.04 11.83
CA ASN A 161 -9.48 -30.93 11.36
C ASN A 161 -9.33 -30.99 9.81
N ARG A 162 -10.38 -31.32 9.05
CA ARG A 162 -10.32 -31.39 7.57
C ARG A 162 -11.15 -30.32 6.84
N ASN A 163 -12.28 -29.91 7.38
CA ASN A 163 -13.21 -28.99 6.70
C ASN A 163 -12.90 -27.49 6.90
N VAL A 164 -12.28 -27.11 8.02
CA VAL A 164 -11.81 -25.73 8.26
C VAL A 164 -10.64 -25.39 7.33
N GLU A 165 -9.80 -26.37 7.01
CA GLU A 165 -8.72 -26.24 6.03
C GLU A 165 -9.27 -26.06 4.61
N TYR A 166 -10.31 -26.81 4.23
CA TYR A 166 -10.93 -26.69 2.90
C TYR A 166 -11.64 -25.35 2.66
N SER A 167 -12.35 -24.83 3.67
CA SER A 167 -13.03 -23.53 3.59
C SER A 167 -12.04 -22.36 3.55
N ARG A 168 -10.96 -22.42 4.35
CA ARG A 168 -9.85 -21.46 4.26
C ARG A 168 -9.11 -21.53 2.93
N ILE A 169 -8.86 -22.73 2.39
CA ILE A 169 -8.23 -22.89 1.07
C ILE A 169 -9.10 -22.27 -0.03
N LYS A 170 -10.42 -22.41 0.04
CA LYS A 170 -11.35 -21.85 -0.94
C LYS A 170 -11.46 -20.32 -0.84
N GLU A 171 -11.44 -19.77 0.38
CA GLU A 171 -11.44 -18.31 0.62
C GLU A 171 -10.09 -17.68 0.21
N ILE A 172 -8.96 -18.31 0.54
CA ILE A 172 -7.62 -17.92 0.08
C ILE A 172 -7.49 -18.04 -1.44
N ALA A 173 -8.10 -19.04 -2.07
CA ALA A 173 -8.11 -19.19 -3.52
C ALA A 173 -8.92 -18.08 -4.20
N GLY A 174 -10.10 -17.74 -3.67
CA GLY A 174 -10.93 -16.64 -4.17
C GLY A 174 -10.29 -15.26 -3.99
N GLU A 175 -9.61 -15.02 -2.85
CA GLU A 175 -8.84 -13.79 -2.65
C GLU A 175 -7.60 -13.72 -3.56
N ARG A 176 -6.89 -14.84 -3.78
CA ARG A 176 -5.76 -14.90 -4.72
C ARG A 176 -6.18 -14.62 -6.16
N GLU A 177 -7.37 -15.04 -6.57
CA GLU A 177 -7.89 -14.78 -7.91
C GLU A 177 -8.27 -13.29 -8.09
N LYS A 178 -8.91 -12.67 -7.10
CA LYS A 178 -9.15 -11.22 -7.08
C LYS A 178 -7.83 -10.42 -7.06
N LEU A 179 -6.85 -10.86 -6.28
CA LEU A 179 -5.53 -10.23 -6.23
C LEU A 179 -4.79 -10.38 -7.57
N ARG A 180 -4.90 -11.54 -8.25
CA ARG A 180 -4.34 -11.74 -9.60
C ARG A 180 -5.00 -10.82 -10.62
N TYR A 181 -6.32 -10.63 -10.55
CA TYR A 181 -7.03 -9.71 -11.44
C TYR A 181 -6.58 -8.26 -11.22
N GLN A 182 -6.56 -7.78 -9.96
CA GLN A 182 -6.08 -6.44 -9.63
C GLN A 182 -4.60 -6.23 -10.01
N THR A 183 -3.75 -7.24 -9.81
CA THR A 183 -2.34 -7.19 -10.21
C THR A 183 -2.19 -7.17 -11.74
N SER A 184 -3.08 -7.84 -12.49
CA SER A 184 -3.07 -7.82 -13.95
C SER A 184 -3.46 -6.45 -14.51
N THR A 185 -4.47 -5.79 -13.93
CA THR A 185 -4.89 -4.45 -14.34
C THR A 185 -3.82 -3.41 -14.03
N GLN A 186 -3.23 -3.44 -12.83
CA GLN A 186 -2.14 -2.53 -12.47
C GLN A 186 -0.90 -2.75 -13.35
N ARG A 187 -0.59 -3.99 -13.73
CA ARG A 187 0.52 -4.28 -14.63
C ARG A 187 0.25 -3.77 -16.05
N GLU A 188 -0.98 -3.89 -16.54
CA GLU A 188 -1.35 -3.36 -17.86
C GLU A 188 -1.29 -1.83 -17.91
N GLU A 189 -1.77 -1.15 -16.86
CA GLU A 189 -1.67 0.31 -16.73
C GLU A 189 -0.21 0.77 -16.64
N ALA A 190 0.62 0.07 -15.86
CA ALA A 190 2.05 0.35 -15.77
C ALA A 190 2.74 0.20 -17.14
N LEU A 191 2.42 -0.85 -17.90
CA LEU A 191 2.96 -1.05 -19.25
C LEU A 191 2.53 0.05 -20.23
N LYS A 192 1.26 0.46 -20.20
CA LYS A 192 0.77 1.59 -21.01
C LYS A 192 1.47 2.89 -20.66
N SER A 193 1.69 3.16 -19.36
CA SER A 193 2.40 4.36 -18.91
C SER A 193 3.86 4.38 -19.39
N LEU A 194 4.54 3.23 -19.36
CA LEU A 194 5.91 3.07 -19.83
C LEU A 194 6.01 3.29 -21.34
N GLU A 195 5.03 2.81 -22.11
CA GLU A 195 4.99 3.00 -23.56
C GLU A 195 4.81 4.48 -23.93
N ILE A 196 3.90 5.19 -23.26
CA ILE A 196 3.71 6.64 -23.43
C ILE A 196 5.00 7.40 -23.11
N GLN A 197 5.72 7.00 -22.05
CA GLN A 197 6.99 7.62 -21.69
C GLN A 197 8.05 7.41 -22.77
N ARG A 198 8.20 6.17 -23.28
CA ARG A 198 9.12 5.87 -24.38
C ARG A 198 8.81 6.68 -25.65
N GLN A 199 7.53 6.85 -25.97
CA GLN A 199 7.13 7.67 -27.12
C GLN A 199 7.50 9.15 -26.93
N LYS A 200 7.32 9.70 -25.73
CA LYS A 200 7.73 11.08 -25.41
C LYS A 200 9.24 11.26 -25.52
N GLU A 201 10.02 10.34 -24.94
CA GLU A 201 11.49 10.37 -24.99
C GLU A 201 12.00 10.26 -26.44
N ASN A 202 11.42 9.37 -27.25
CA ASN A 202 11.77 9.23 -28.66
C ASN A 202 11.45 10.50 -29.45
N LYS A 203 10.30 11.14 -29.20
CA LYS A 203 9.92 12.40 -29.83
C LYS A 203 10.87 13.54 -29.46
N GLU A 204 11.28 13.62 -28.19
CA GLU A 204 12.29 14.61 -27.77
C GLU A 204 13.66 14.34 -28.39
N ARG A 205 14.07 13.07 -28.47
CA ARG A 205 15.32 12.67 -29.09
C ARG A 205 15.35 13.05 -30.58
N ALA A 206 14.25 12.83 -31.31
CA ALA A 206 14.12 13.24 -32.70
C ALA A 206 14.30 14.76 -32.87
N LYS A 207 13.61 15.57 -32.05
CA LYS A 207 13.76 17.04 -32.06
C LYS A 207 15.19 17.50 -31.77
N ARG A 208 15.90 16.83 -30.86
CA ARG A 208 17.31 17.15 -30.56
C ARG A 208 18.22 16.82 -31.75
N ILE A 209 17.97 15.73 -32.46
CA ILE A 209 18.71 15.36 -33.66
C ILE A 209 18.46 16.36 -34.78
N GLU A 210 17.20 16.74 -35.04
CA GLU A 210 16.86 17.77 -36.03
C GLU A 210 17.56 19.10 -35.74
N LYS A 211 17.57 19.53 -34.48
CA LYS A 211 18.28 20.76 -34.07
C LYS A 211 19.79 20.66 -34.32
N LYS A 212 20.40 19.49 -34.07
CA LYS A 212 21.82 19.27 -34.35
C LYS A 212 22.14 19.31 -35.84
N ILE A 213 21.29 18.69 -36.67
CA ILE A 213 21.43 18.72 -38.13
C ILE A 213 21.32 20.17 -38.63
N ALA A 214 20.32 20.92 -38.16
CA ALA A 214 20.14 22.33 -38.52
C ALA A 214 21.35 23.19 -38.08
N SER A 215 21.88 22.99 -36.87
CA SER A 215 23.08 23.71 -36.43
C SER A 215 24.32 23.34 -37.23
N GLN A 216 24.47 22.06 -37.62
CA GLN A 216 25.60 21.63 -38.44
C GLN A 216 25.52 22.25 -39.83
N ALA A 217 24.36 22.20 -40.49
CA ALA A 217 24.15 22.85 -41.79
C ALA A 217 24.41 24.36 -41.74
N ALA A 218 24.04 25.03 -40.65
CA ALA A 218 24.36 26.45 -40.45
C ALA A 218 25.87 26.71 -40.30
N MET A 219 26.59 25.84 -39.58
CA MET A 219 28.05 25.93 -39.49
C MET A 219 28.73 25.66 -40.84
N ASP A 220 28.25 24.68 -41.60
CA ASP A 220 28.80 24.33 -42.91
C ASP A 220 28.59 25.48 -43.91
N SER A 221 27.39 26.11 -43.92
CA SER A 221 27.11 27.31 -44.73
C SER A 221 28.02 28.49 -44.32
N MET A 222 28.25 28.69 -43.02
CA MET A 222 29.15 29.74 -42.52
C MET A 222 30.59 29.51 -42.97
N GLN A 223 31.13 28.30 -42.80
CA GLN A 223 32.48 27.95 -43.25
C GLN A 223 32.65 28.09 -44.76
N CYS A 224 31.63 27.72 -45.54
CA CYS A 224 31.62 27.91 -46.99
C CYS A 224 31.69 29.41 -47.36
N LYS A 225 30.91 30.26 -46.70
CA LYS A 225 30.95 31.72 -46.91
C LYS A 225 32.31 32.30 -46.55
N ASP A 226 32.85 31.97 -45.38
CA ASP A 226 34.16 32.44 -44.92
C ASP A 226 35.27 32.06 -45.91
N TYR A 227 35.22 30.85 -46.48
CA TYR A 227 36.18 30.40 -47.48
C TYR A 227 36.18 31.30 -48.74
N TYR A 228 34.99 31.61 -49.26
CA TYR A 228 34.87 32.45 -50.45
C TYR A 228 35.14 33.93 -50.16
N GLU A 229 34.81 34.44 -48.97
CA GLU A 229 35.13 35.82 -48.57
C GLU A 229 36.64 36.04 -48.51
N ASN A 230 37.38 35.10 -47.90
CA ASN A 230 38.85 35.15 -47.91
C ASN A 230 39.45 35.17 -49.33
N LYS A 231 38.87 34.41 -50.27
CA LYS A 231 39.30 34.43 -51.68
C LYS A 231 38.96 35.74 -52.38
N ILE A 232 37.78 36.30 -52.12
CA ILE A 232 37.37 37.62 -52.65
C ILE A 232 38.33 38.69 -52.15
N ASP A 233 38.66 38.69 -50.86
CA ASP A 233 39.58 39.65 -50.26
C ASP A 233 41.00 39.55 -50.82
N HIS A 234 41.47 38.33 -51.09
CA HIS A 234 42.74 38.11 -51.77
C HIS A 234 42.76 38.73 -53.18
N VAL A 235 41.71 38.54 -53.98
CA VAL A 235 41.61 39.15 -55.32
C VAL A 235 41.51 40.67 -55.23
N ASN A 236 40.69 41.20 -54.31
CA ASN A 236 40.58 42.64 -54.06
C ASN A 236 41.92 43.25 -53.63
N LYS A 237 42.75 42.51 -52.88
CA LYS A 237 44.10 42.92 -52.51
C LYS A 237 45.01 43.01 -53.73
N GLN A 238 45.04 41.98 -54.59
CA GLN A 238 45.81 42.00 -55.84
C GLN A 238 45.40 43.17 -56.74
N MET A 239 44.11 43.47 -56.83
CA MET A 239 43.63 44.63 -57.60
C MET A 239 44.11 45.97 -57.02
N ARG A 240 44.27 46.08 -55.69
CA ARG A 240 44.78 47.30 -55.03
C ARG A 240 46.29 47.50 -55.22
N GLU A 241 47.05 46.43 -55.42
CA GLU A 241 48.50 46.46 -55.62
C GLU A 241 48.90 46.88 -57.05
N GLY A 242 47.93 46.95 -57.98
CA GLY A 242 48.11 47.39 -59.35
C GLY A 242 48.05 46.22 -60.35
N TYR A 243 47.46 46.48 -61.53
CA TYR A 243 47.23 45.47 -62.57
C TYR A 243 47.25 46.10 -63.96
N SER A 244 47.58 45.32 -64.99
CA SER A 244 47.45 45.75 -66.39
C SER A 244 45.97 45.75 -66.84
N SER A 245 45.62 46.50 -67.89
CA SER A 245 44.23 46.56 -68.37
C SER A 245 43.62 45.18 -68.67
N GLU A 246 44.40 44.25 -69.24
CA GLU A 246 43.94 42.87 -69.52
C GLU A 246 43.71 42.06 -68.23
N GLN A 247 44.60 42.20 -67.24
CA GLN A 247 44.44 41.54 -65.93
C GLN A 247 43.20 42.04 -65.18
N GLY A 248 42.82 43.30 -65.39
CA GLY A 248 41.66 43.91 -64.75
C GLY A 248 40.34 43.21 -65.07
N GLU A 249 40.10 42.88 -66.33
CA GLU A 249 38.88 42.17 -66.73
C GLU A 249 38.84 40.73 -66.19
N ILE A 250 39.99 40.05 -66.18
CA ILE A 250 40.12 38.71 -65.58
C ILE A 250 39.77 38.74 -64.08
N TYR A 251 40.23 39.75 -63.34
CA TYR A 251 39.90 39.88 -61.92
C TYR A 251 38.42 40.17 -61.67
N LYS A 252 37.80 41.02 -62.50
CA LYS A 252 36.35 41.30 -62.41
C LYS A 252 35.52 40.05 -62.63
N GLU A 253 35.86 39.25 -63.63
CA GLU A 253 35.18 37.98 -63.91
C GLU A 253 35.36 36.99 -62.76
N LYS A 254 36.59 36.85 -62.25
CA LYS A 254 36.90 36.00 -61.09
C LYS A 254 36.11 36.42 -59.85
N LEU A 255 36.01 37.72 -59.57
CA LEU A 255 35.19 38.24 -58.46
C LEU A 255 33.71 37.95 -58.65
N ARG A 256 33.18 38.08 -59.88
CA ARG A 256 31.78 37.73 -60.18
C ARG A 256 31.52 36.26 -59.90
N HIS A 257 32.42 35.39 -60.35
CA HIS A 257 32.31 33.95 -60.11
C HIS A 257 32.38 33.60 -58.63
N LEU A 258 33.35 34.14 -57.88
CA LEU A 258 33.50 33.89 -56.44
C LEU A 258 32.29 34.40 -55.64
N ARG A 259 31.73 35.56 -55.99
CA ARG A 259 30.50 36.09 -55.34
C ARG A 259 29.30 35.19 -55.63
N ASN A 260 29.18 34.68 -56.85
CA ASN A 260 28.12 33.74 -57.19
C ASN A 260 28.27 32.44 -56.39
N GLN A 261 29.48 31.89 -56.26
CA GLN A 261 29.75 30.70 -55.46
C GLN A 261 29.47 30.94 -53.96
N ARG A 262 29.88 32.09 -53.41
CA ARG A 262 29.55 32.46 -52.01
C ARG A 262 28.04 32.51 -51.77
N ASN A 263 27.28 33.01 -52.73
CA ASN A 263 25.82 33.10 -52.61
C ASN A 263 25.13 31.73 -52.72
N GLN A 264 25.84 30.68 -53.14
CA GLN A 264 25.33 29.31 -53.23
C GLN A 264 25.56 28.47 -51.94
N CYS A 265 26.24 29.01 -50.92
CA CYS A 265 26.69 28.30 -49.70
C CYS A 265 25.62 27.99 -48.61
#